data_AF-A0A7T7ZY34-F1
#
_entry.id   AF-A0A7T7ZY34-F1
#
_cell.length_a   1.000
_cell.length_b   1.000
_cell.length_c   1.000
_cell.angle_alpha   90.00
_cell.angle_beta   90.00
_cell.angle_gamma   90.00
#
_symmetry.space_group_name_H-M   'P 1'
#
loop_
_entity.id
_entity.type
_entity.pdbx_description
1 polymer ?
#
loop_
_entity_poly.entity_id
_entity_poly.type
_entity_poly.pdbx_seq_one_letter_code
_entity_poly.pdbx_strand_id
1 'polypeptide(L)'
;MADKDWYRNTTWDSFIEAEFEERLKRSRGAFHKAEYLRIQAIYLLDSNDIRIQSIGIKLMERLINDFPTEEFSTIQGNEQLGDYYLKINDFDKAEKYFSIVKNHYEIKKTKIEARGMAELKLAKTYIMANRVDKYVEAYNICKEYSLTNLSFNSTRFYYAELVAHVCERLNKYEEAKQYAKIAIEISKITEPEFKRHKTVGLVSVTDKQLKKLQQLIKR
;
A
#
# COMPACT_ATOMS: atom_id res chain seq x y z
N MET A 1 -20.07 -10.05 -26.89
CA MET A 1 -19.67 -9.90 -25.47
C MET A 1 -18.55 -8.87 -25.45
N ALA A 2 -18.76 -7.74 -24.78
CA ALA A 2 -17.78 -6.65 -24.79
C ALA A 2 -16.46 -7.12 -24.17
N ASP A 3 -15.43 -6.86 -24.93
CA ASP A 3 -13.99 -6.88 -24.65
C ASP A 3 -13.65 -5.98 -23.43
N LYS A 4 -13.89 -6.52 -22.22
CA LYS A 4 -14.07 -5.72 -20.99
C LYS A 4 -12.78 -5.33 -20.27
N ASP A 5 -11.62 -5.85 -20.66
CA ASP A 5 -10.39 -5.73 -19.86
C ASP A 5 -9.15 -5.26 -20.67
N TRP A 6 -9.36 -4.47 -21.72
CA TRP A 6 -8.27 -3.93 -22.58
C TRP A 6 -7.22 -3.08 -21.83
N TYR A 7 -7.48 -2.71 -20.57
CA TYR A 7 -6.63 -1.91 -19.70
C TYR A 7 -6.14 -2.68 -18.45
N ARG A 8 -6.12 -4.01 -18.50
CA ARG A 8 -5.62 -4.91 -17.43
C ARG A 8 -4.58 -5.91 -17.94
N ASN A 9 -3.79 -5.52 -18.93
CA ASN A 9 -2.77 -6.39 -19.52
C ASN A 9 -1.65 -6.67 -18.50
N THR A 10 -1.19 -7.92 -18.42
CA THR A 10 -0.05 -8.34 -17.59
C THR A 10 1.24 -8.50 -18.40
N THR A 11 1.14 -8.39 -19.72
CA THR A 11 2.24 -8.35 -20.68
C THR A 11 2.18 -7.04 -21.45
N TRP A 12 3.29 -6.67 -22.10
CA TRP A 12 3.36 -5.43 -22.85
C TRP A 12 4.29 -5.58 -24.05
N ASP A 13 3.73 -5.36 -25.24
CA ASP A 13 4.45 -5.26 -26.50
C ASP A 13 3.91 -4.06 -27.30
N SER A 14 4.49 -3.82 -28.48
CA SER A 14 4.10 -2.68 -29.32
C SER A 14 2.65 -2.76 -29.81
N PHE A 15 2.07 -3.96 -29.94
CA PHE A 15 0.69 -4.13 -30.37
C PHE A 15 -0.27 -3.77 -29.24
N ILE A 16 -0.03 -4.29 -28.02
CA ILE A 16 -0.80 -3.95 -26.81
C ILE A 16 -0.72 -2.45 -26.54
N GLU A 17 0.47 -1.86 -26.66
CA GLU A 17 0.66 -0.41 -26.48
C GLU A 17 -0.17 0.39 -27.48
N ALA A 18 -0.09 0.07 -28.78
CA ALA A 18 -0.85 0.77 -29.80
C ALA A 18 -2.37 0.67 -29.57
N GLU A 19 -2.87 -0.51 -29.22
CA GLU A 19 -4.29 -0.71 -28.92
C GLU A 19 -4.73 0.06 -27.66
N PHE A 20 -3.91 0.02 -26.60
CA PHE A 20 -4.17 0.75 -25.37
C PHE A 20 -4.24 2.26 -25.63
N GLU A 21 -3.29 2.82 -26.38
CA GLU A 21 -3.28 4.25 -26.71
C GLU A 21 -4.48 4.66 -27.59
N GLU A 22 -4.85 3.84 -28.58
CA GLU A 22 -6.00 4.11 -29.44
C GLU A 22 -7.30 4.18 -28.62
N ARG A 23 -7.48 3.24 -27.68
CA ARG A 23 -8.66 3.19 -26.81
C ARG A 23 -8.63 4.28 -25.74
N LEU A 24 -7.46 4.57 -25.17
CA LEU A 24 -7.30 5.66 -24.21
C LEU A 24 -7.63 7.01 -24.86
N LYS A 25 -7.18 7.24 -26.10
CA LYS A 25 -7.50 8.46 -26.86
C LYS A 25 -9.00 8.64 -27.06
N ARG A 26 -9.73 7.55 -27.35
CA ARG A 26 -11.18 7.51 -27.55
C ARG A 26 -11.99 7.61 -26.25
N SER A 27 -11.37 7.31 -25.11
CA SER A 27 -12.03 7.33 -23.80
C SER A 27 -12.48 8.76 -23.44
N ARG A 28 -13.65 8.88 -22.81
CA ARG A 28 -14.29 10.17 -22.54
C ARG A 28 -13.73 10.82 -21.27
N GLY A 29 -13.32 12.08 -21.36
CA GLY A 29 -12.93 12.87 -20.20
C GLY A 29 -11.58 12.48 -19.57
N ALA A 30 -11.07 13.36 -18.71
CA ALA A 30 -9.83 13.16 -17.99
C ALA A 30 -9.97 12.04 -16.94
N PHE A 31 -11.10 12.01 -16.21
CA PHE A 31 -11.45 11.00 -15.21
C PHE A 31 -11.21 9.54 -15.69
N HIS A 32 -11.85 9.13 -16.79
CA HIS A 32 -11.71 7.74 -17.28
C HIS A 32 -10.30 7.44 -17.78
N LYS A 33 -9.65 8.40 -18.45
CA LYS A 33 -8.28 8.22 -18.93
C LYS A 33 -7.29 8.03 -17.77
N ALA A 34 -7.41 8.84 -16.73
CA ALA A 34 -6.64 8.71 -15.51
C ALA A 34 -6.87 7.36 -14.85
N GLU A 35 -8.13 6.92 -14.74
CA GLU A 35 -8.46 5.61 -14.16
C GLU A 35 -7.87 4.44 -14.97
N TYR A 36 -8.00 4.46 -16.31
CA TYR A 36 -7.44 3.40 -17.16
C TYR A 36 -5.91 3.35 -17.12
N LEU A 37 -5.23 4.50 -17.10
CA LEU A 37 -3.78 4.56 -16.91
C LEU A 37 -3.37 3.92 -15.59
N ARG A 38 -4.04 4.31 -14.50
CA ARG A 38 -3.74 3.79 -13.16
C ARG A 38 -3.95 2.27 -13.09
N ILE A 39 -5.07 1.78 -13.61
CA ILE A 39 -5.39 0.35 -13.60
C ILE A 39 -4.39 -0.42 -14.46
N GLN A 40 -4.11 0.02 -15.68
CA GLN A 40 -3.13 -0.66 -16.52
C GLN A 40 -1.74 -0.65 -15.88
N ALA A 41 -1.32 0.48 -15.29
CA ALA A 41 -0.04 0.61 -14.62
C ALA A 41 0.13 -0.41 -13.48
N ILE A 42 -0.85 -0.57 -12.58
CA ILE A 42 -0.72 -1.50 -11.45
C ILE A 42 -0.59 -2.96 -11.90
N TYR A 43 -1.28 -3.37 -12.97
CA TYR A 43 -1.14 -4.72 -13.52
C TYR A 43 0.27 -4.98 -14.06
N LEU A 44 0.93 -3.98 -14.65
CA LEU A 44 2.30 -4.10 -15.14
C LEU A 44 3.33 -4.04 -14.00
N LEU A 45 3.08 -3.24 -12.95
CA LEU A 45 3.93 -3.17 -11.76
C LEU A 45 3.98 -4.50 -10.98
N ASP A 46 2.92 -5.30 -11.05
CA ASP A 46 2.86 -6.63 -10.42
C ASP A 46 3.54 -7.74 -11.24
N SER A 47 4.04 -7.45 -12.44
CA SER A 47 4.80 -8.40 -13.26
C SER A 47 6.11 -8.81 -12.59
N ASN A 48 6.64 -9.98 -12.94
CA ASN A 48 7.98 -10.41 -12.54
C ASN A 48 9.08 -9.91 -13.50
N ASP A 49 8.71 -9.34 -14.66
CA ASP A 49 9.67 -8.78 -15.62
C ASP A 49 9.91 -7.29 -15.34
N ILE A 50 11.15 -6.94 -14.98
CA ILE A 50 11.59 -5.57 -14.69
C ILE A 50 11.31 -4.60 -15.85
N ARG A 51 11.34 -5.08 -17.11
CA ARG A 51 11.06 -4.26 -18.29
C ARG A 51 9.58 -3.89 -18.33
N ILE A 52 8.70 -4.84 -18.01
CA ILE A 52 7.26 -4.62 -17.91
C ILE A 52 6.95 -3.67 -16.74
N GLN A 53 7.58 -3.88 -15.58
CA GLN A 53 7.43 -2.97 -14.45
C GLN A 53 7.84 -1.54 -14.81
N SER A 54 8.92 -1.35 -15.58
CA SER A 54 9.37 -0.02 -16.02
C SER A 54 8.31 0.71 -16.87
N ILE A 55 7.51 -0.03 -17.64
CA ILE A 55 6.38 0.53 -18.39
C ILE A 55 5.26 0.92 -17.43
N GLY A 56 4.94 0.07 -16.45
CA GLY A 56 3.99 0.40 -15.38
C GLY A 56 4.35 1.70 -14.65
N ILE A 57 5.62 1.91 -14.33
CA ILE A 57 6.12 3.16 -13.75
C ILE A 57 5.84 4.34 -14.68
N LYS A 58 6.20 4.24 -15.97
CA LYS A 58 5.97 5.30 -16.96
C LYS A 58 4.49 5.65 -17.13
N LEU A 59 3.60 4.65 -17.13
CA LEU A 59 2.16 4.89 -17.20
C LEU A 59 1.65 5.62 -15.94
N MET A 60 2.19 5.30 -14.76
CA MET A 60 1.83 5.99 -13.52
C MET A 60 2.40 7.42 -13.46
N GLU A 61 3.61 7.64 -13.96
CA GLU A 61 4.18 8.99 -14.13
C GLU A 61 3.32 9.82 -15.08
N ARG A 62 2.86 9.21 -16.19
CA ARG A 62 1.96 9.86 -17.15
C ARG A 62 0.61 10.19 -16.53
N LEU A 63 0.04 9.30 -15.71
CA LEU A 63 -1.14 9.60 -14.90
C LEU A 63 -0.94 10.88 -14.07
N ILE A 64 0.15 10.94 -13.31
CA ILE A 64 0.41 12.04 -12.37
C ILE A 64 0.65 13.37 -13.11
N ASN A 65 1.36 13.32 -14.25
CA ASN A 65 1.75 14.51 -15.00
C ASN A 65 0.64 15.04 -15.92
N ASP A 66 -0.07 14.14 -16.61
CA ASP A 66 -1.06 14.54 -17.63
C ASP A 66 -2.45 14.79 -17.02
N PHE A 67 -2.73 14.21 -15.85
CA PHE A 67 -4.03 14.32 -15.17
C PHE A 67 -3.90 14.81 -13.71
N PRO A 68 -3.18 15.91 -13.44
CA PRO A 68 -2.90 16.35 -12.07
C PRO A 68 -4.18 16.77 -11.30
N THR A 69 -5.25 17.14 -12.02
CA THR A 69 -6.55 17.50 -11.44
C THR A 69 -7.44 16.30 -11.12
N GLU A 70 -7.12 15.11 -11.64
CA GLU A 70 -7.84 13.86 -11.32
C GLU A 70 -7.34 13.29 -9.98
N GLU A 71 -7.57 14.08 -8.93
CA GLU A 71 -7.00 13.93 -7.59
C GLU A 71 -7.10 12.50 -7.05
N PHE A 72 -8.26 11.87 -7.18
CA PHE A 72 -8.47 10.50 -6.70
C PHE A 72 -7.52 9.49 -7.36
N SER A 73 -7.45 9.47 -8.69
CA SER A 73 -6.58 8.55 -9.43
C SER A 73 -5.11 8.88 -9.17
N THR A 74 -4.75 10.16 -9.14
CA THR A 74 -3.37 10.60 -8.92
C THR A 74 -2.87 10.23 -7.52
N ILE A 75 -3.66 10.45 -6.47
CA ILE A 75 -3.26 10.09 -5.09
C ILE A 75 -3.19 8.57 -4.92
N GLN A 76 -4.14 7.81 -5.47
CA GLN A 76 -4.04 6.35 -5.46
C GLN A 76 -2.83 5.83 -6.25
N GLY A 77 -2.49 6.46 -7.38
CA GLY A 77 -1.31 6.13 -8.16
C GLY A 77 -0.01 6.36 -7.39
N ASN A 78 0.06 7.43 -6.60
CA ASN A 78 1.19 7.67 -5.69
C ASN A 78 1.25 6.58 -4.60
N GLU A 79 0.13 6.20 -3.96
CA GLU A 79 0.14 5.11 -2.98
C GLU A 79 0.63 3.79 -3.62
N GLN A 80 0.17 3.47 -4.85
CA GLN A 80 0.57 2.29 -5.59
C GLN A 80 2.06 2.29 -5.97
N LEU A 81 2.64 3.44 -6.33
CA LEU A 81 4.09 3.55 -6.51
C LEU A 81 4.84 3.35 -5.20
N GLY A 82 4.33 3.90 -4.10
CA GLY A 82 4.87 3.65 -2.77
C GLY A 82 4.91 2.15 -2.44
N ASP A 83 3.80 1.44 -2.69
CA ASP A 83 3.71 -0.01 -2.50
C ASP A 83 4.72 -0.79 -3.36
N TYR A 84 4.83 -0.42 -4.64
CA TYR A 84 5.80 -1.02 -5.55
C TYR A 84 7.25 -0.84 -5.06
N TYR A 85 7.63 0.39 -4.73
CA TYR A 85 9.00 0.68 -4.29
C TYR A 85 9.31 0.06 -2.93
N LEU A 86 8.33 -0.02 -2.02
CA LEU A 86 8.47 -0.74 -0.76
C LEU A 86 8.72 -2.24 -1.00
N LYS A 87 7.99 -2.87 -1.93
CA LYS A 87 8.12 -4.29 -2.28
C LYS A 87 9.52 -4.63 -2.82
N ILE A 88 10.14 -3.73 -3.58
CA ILE A 88 11.48 -3.91 -4.12
C ILE A 88 12.60 -3.36 -3.21
N ASN A 89 12.25 -2.94 -1.99
CA ASN A 89 13.16 -2.34 -0.99
C ASN A 89 13.85 -1.04 -1.43
N ASP A 90 13.28 -0.30 -2.38
CA ASP A 90 13.71 1.08 -2.70
C ASP A 90 13.00 2.03 -1.73
N PHE A 91 13.49 2.07 -0.49
CA PHE A 91 12.82 2.76 0.60
C PHE A 91 12.76 4.28 0.42
N ASP A 92 13.73 4.87 -0.28
CA ASP A 92 13.75 6.33 -0.53
C ASP A 92 12.60 6.74 -1.45
N LYS A 93 12.34 5.96 -2.50
CA LYS A 93 11.18 6.22 -3.35
C LYS A 93 9.87 5.86 -2.66
N ALA A 94 9.82 4.76 -1.92
CA ALA A 94 8.63 4.41 -1.14
C ALA A 94 8.23 5.54 -0.19
N GLU A 95 9.20 6.08 0.56
CA GLU A 95 9.05 7.23 1.44
C GLU A 95 8.53 8.46 0.70
N LYS A 96 9.15 8.81 -0.44
CA LYS A 96 8.72 9.94 -1.28
C LYS A 96 7.25 9.83 -1.65
N TYR A 97 6.84 8.68 -2.18
CA TYR A 97 5.47 8.50 -2.68
C TYR A 97 4.43 8.43 -1.56
N PHE A 98 4.70 7.73 -0.46
CA PHE A 98 3.79 7.74 0.69
C PHE A 98 3.71 9.12 1.37
N SER A 99 4.80 9.89 1.39
CA SER A 99 4.79 11.26 1.92
C SER A 99 3.90 12.20 1.10
N ILE A 100 3.86 12.05 -0.23
CA ILE A 100 2.92 12.80 -1.08
C ILE A 100 1.47 12.54 -0.66
N VAL A 101 1.11 11.27 -0.45
CA VAL A 101 -0.24 10.86 -0.04
C VAL A 101 -0.57 11.37 1.38
N LYS A 102 0.36 11.24 2.33
CA LYS A 102 0.22 11.79 3.69
C LYS A 102 -0.04 13.28 3.66
N ASN A 103 0.84 14.05 3.00
CA ASN A 103 0.73 15.51 2.91
C ASN A 103 -0.59 15.95 2.29
N HIS A 104 -1.06 15.21 1.27
CA HIS A 104 -2.35 15.46 0.65
C HIS A 104 -3.51 15.39 1.66
N TYR A 105 -3.60 14.30 2.43
CA TYR A 105 -4.67 14.12 3.43
C TYR A 105 -4.55 15.08 4.62
N GLU A 106 -3.33 15.45 5.01
CA GLU A 106 -3.09 16.48 6.03
C GLU A 106 -3.61 17.85 5.58
N ILE A 107 -3.29 18.28 4.35
CA ILE A 107 -3.77 19.55 3.78
C ILE A 107 -5.29 19.57 3.68
N LYS A 108 -5.90 18.47 3.23
CA LYS A 108 -7.36 18.32 3.13
C LYS A 108 -8.05 18.15 4.50
N LYS A 109 -7.28 17.99 5.58
CA LYS A 109 -7.78 17.68 6.94
C LYS A 109 -8.73 16.48 6.95
N THR A 110 -8.42 15.48 6.13
CA THR A 110 -9.21 14.24 6.03
C THR A 110 -9.15 13.52 7.37
N LYS A 111 -10.28 13.00 7.85
CA LYS A 111 -10.32 12.19 9.08
C LYS A 111 -9.55 10.89 8.87
N ILE A 112 -8.82 10.43 9.88
CA ILE A 112 -7.98 9.22 9.83
C ILE A 112 -8.75 8.00 9.32
N GLU A 113 -10.02 7.83 9.69
CA GLU A 113 -10.86 6.70 9.23
C GLU A 113 -11.15 6.72 7.73
N ALA A 114 -11.02 7.89 7.09
CA ALA A 114 -11.16 8.06 5.65
C ALA A 114 -9.81 8.15 4.93
N ARG A 115 -8.69 8.09 5.67
CA ARG A 115 -7.34 7.98 5.08
C ARG A 115 -7.06 6.52 4.75
N GLY A 116 -6.36 6.30 3.64
CA GLY A 116 -5.87 4.98 3.26
C GLY A 116 -4.77 4.46 4.20
N MET A 117 -4.02 3.45 3.75
CA MET A 117 -2.95 2.84 4.56
C MET A 117 -1.57 3.49 4.35
N ALA A 118 -1.48 4.51 3.49
CA ALA A 118 -0.23 5.13 3.08
C ALA A 118 0.63 5.63 4.26
N GLU A 119 0.04 6.23 5.30
CA GLU A 119 0.79 6.71 6.45
C GLU A 119 1.39 5.55 7.29
N LEU A 120 0.62 4.49 7.52
CA LEU A 120 1.13 3.29 8.19
C LEU A 120 2.20 2.59 7.33
N LYS A 121 2.10 2.64 6.01
CA LYS A 121 3.14 2.16 5.08
C LYS A 121 4.38 3.04 5.09
N LEU A 122 4.24 4.36 5.27
CA LEU A 122 5.35 5.29 5.51
C LEU A 122 6.09 4.93 6.81
N ALA A 123 5.36 4.74 7.91
CA ALA A 123 5.94 4.31 9.18
C ALA A 123 6.68 2.97 9.04
N LYS A 124 6.10 1.99 8.32
CA LYS A 124 6.78 0.72 8.00
C LYS A 124 8.06 0.95 7.20
N THR A 125 8.03 1.85 6.22
CA THR A 125 9.18 2.21 5.39
C THR A 125 10.33 2.72 6.26
N TYR A 126 10.06 3.63 7.20
CA TYR A 126 11.08 4.14 8.14
C TYR A 126 11.75 3.01 8.96
N ILE A 127 10.95 2.05 9.45
CA ILE A 127 11.45 0.91 10.23
C ILE A 127 12.31 -0.02 9.37
N MET A 128 11.84 -0.35 8.15
CA MET A 128 12.56 -1.24 7.23
C MET A 128 13.86 -0.62 6.71
N ALA A 129 13.87 0.69 6.46
CA ALA A 129 15.03 1.46 6.05
C ALA A 129 16.02 1.78 7.19
N ASN A 130 15.69 1.40 8.43
CA ASN A 130 16.48 1.70 9.62
C ASN A 130 16.76 3.20 9.81
N ARG A 131 15.78 4.06 9.49
CA ARG A 131 15.82 5.52 9.66
C ARG A 131 15.59 5.88 11.13
N VAL A 132 16.64 5.80 11.93
CA VAL A 132 16.56 5.95 13.40
C VAL A 132 15.96 7.31 13.81
N ASP A 133 16.28 8.37 13.06
CA ASP A 133 15.75 9.73 13.24
C ASP A 133 14.22 9.81 13.03
N LYS A 134 13.64 8.85 12.32
CA LYS A 134 12.20 8.77 11.98
C LYS A 134 11.40 7.84 12.87
N TYR A 135 12.00 7.15 13.84
CA TYR A 135 11.27 6.18 14.67
C TYR A 135 10.22 6.83 15.56
N VAL A 136 10.48 8.02 16.09
CA VAL A 136 9.47 8.77 16.87
C VAL A 136 8.31 9.21 15.97
N GLU A 137 8.59 9.63 14.74
CA GLU A 137 7.57 9.98 13.75
C GLU A 137 6.71 8.75 13.40
N ALA A 138 7.34 7.59 13.12
CA ALA A 138 6.64 6.33 12.88
C ALA A 138 5.70 5.95 14.03
N TYR A 139 6.15 6.14 15.27
CA TYR A 139 5.34 5.88 16.46
C TYR A 139 4.14 6.81 16.56
N ASN A 140 4.34 8.11 16.33
CA ASN A 140 3.26 9.09 16.36
C ASN A 140 2.20 8.80 15.29
N ILE A 141 2.62 8.48 14.05
CA ILE A 141 1.72 8.02 13.00
C ILE A 141 0.90 6.83 13.49
N CYS A 142 1.53 5.80 14.05
CA CYS A 142 0.80 4.62 14.55
C CYS A 142 -0.19 4.95 15.67
N LYS A 143 0.09 5.96 16.49
CA LYS A 143 -0.78 6.37 17.61
C LYS A 143 -2.02 7.15 17.17
N GLU A 144 -2.04 7.70 15.96
CA GLU A 144 -3.24 8.32 15.38
C GLU A 144 -4.32 7.30 15.02
N TYR A 145 -3.92 6.05 14.77
CA TYR A 145 -4.83 4.97 14.41
C TYR A 145 -5.26 4.18 15.66
N SER A 146 -6.51 3.70 15.64
CA SER A 146 -7.02 2.74 16.63
C SER A 146 -7.34 1.41 15.97
N LEU A 147 -6.99 0.30 16.62
CA LEU A 147 -7.35 -1.06 16.22
C LEU A 147 -8.86 -1.22 15.92
N THR A 148 -9.71 -0.53 16.69
CA THR A 148 -11.17 -0.60 16.56
C THR A 148 -11.68 0.04 15.28
N ASN A 149 -10.93 0.99 14.71
CA ASN A 149 -11.36 1.77 13.56
C ASN A 149 -10.88 1.14 12.23
N LEU A 150 -10.05 0.09 12.30
CA LEU A 150 -9.59 -0.65 11.13
C LEU A 150 -10.62 -1.72 10.73
N SER A 151 -11.03 -1.70 9.47
CA SER A 151 -12.16 -2.50 8.98
C SER A 151 -11.88 -3.99 8.87
N PHE A 152 -10.68 -4.39 8.45
CA PHE A 152 -10.33 -5.78 8.14
C PHE A 152 -9.31 -6.37 9.10
N ASN A 153 -9.39 -7.68 9.34
CA ASN A 153 -8.41 -8.40 10.16
C ASN A 153 -6.99 -8.33 9.57
N SER A 154 -6.84 -8.38 8.25
CA SER A 154 -5.55 -8.14 7.56
C SER A 154 -4.95 -6.78 7.92
N THR A 155 -5.77 -5.74 7.99
CA THR A 155 -5.35 -4.38 8.32
C THR A 155 -5.04 -4.24 9.81
N ARG A 156 -5.85 -4.85 10.68
CA ARG A 156 -5.59 -4.90 12.13
C ARG A 156 -4.29 -5.65 12.45
N PHE A 157 -4.04 -6.77 11.77
CA PHE A 157 -2.79 -7.52 11.87
C PHE A 157 -1.61 -6.66 11.44
N TYR A 158 -1.67 -6.05 10.25
CA TYR A 158 -0.62 -5.17 9.73
C TYR A 158 -0.29 -4.05 10.71
N TYR A 159 -1.32 -3.40 11.25
CA TYR A 159 -1.16 -2.36 12.26
C TYR A 159 -0.48 -2.88 13.53
N ALA A 160 -0.99 -3.96 14.12
CA ALA A 160 -0.44 -4.51 15.36
C ALA A 160 1.01 -4.99 15.19
N GLU A 161 1.33 -5.65 14.08
CA GLU A 161 2.70 -6.03 13.74
C GLU A 161 3.62 -4.81 13.63
N LEU A 162 3.18 -3.77 12.91
CA LEU A 162 3.95 -2.54 12.73
C LEU A 162 4.21 -1.86 14.07
N VAL A 163 3.18 -1.65 14.89
CA VAL A 163 3.34 -0.99 16.20
C VAL A 163 4.28 -1.79 17.10
N ALA A 164 4.19 -3.12 17.09
CA ALA A 164 5.10 -3.97 17.85
C ALA A 164 6.57 -3.71 17.47
N HIS A 165 6.87 -3.62 16.16
CA HIS A 165 8.22 -3.33 15.68
C HIS A 165 8.66 -1.89 15.94
N VAL A 166 7.78 -0.90 15.79
CA VAL A 166 8.11 0.50 16.10
C VAL A 166 8.45 0.63 17.59
N CYS A 167 7.65 0.03 18.47
CA CYS A 167 7.90 0.04 19.91
C CYS A 167 9.19 -0.68 20.27
N GLU A 168 9.51 -1.81 19.64
CA GLU A 168 10.80 -2.48 19.81
C GLU A 168 11.97 -1.54 19.48
N ARG A 169 11.89 -0.83 18.34
CA ARG A 169 12.93 0.10 17.90
C ARG A 169 13.11 1.32 18.81
N LEU A 170 12.06 1.69 19.55
CA LEU A 170 12.08 2.74 20.56
C LEU A 170 12.36 2.22 21.99
N ASN A 171 12.75 0.96 22.15
CA ASN A 171 12.95 0.29 23.45
C ASN A 171 11.70 0.29 24.36
N LYS A 172 10.51 0.43 23.79
CA LYS A 172 9.22 0.34 24.48
C LYS A 172 8.77 -1.12 24.57
N TYR A 173 9.55 -1.94 25.25
CA TYR A 173 9.42 -3.40 25.18
C TYR A 173 8.08 -3.94 25.66
N GLU A 174 7.49 -3.37 26.71
CA GLU A 174 6.18 -3.82 27.21
C GLU A 174 5.05 -3.55 26.20
N GLU A 175 5.06 -2.37 25.57
CA GLU A 175 4.12 -2.07 24.48
C GLU A 175 4.36 -2.99 23.28
N ALA A 176 5.64 -3.21 22.91
CA ALA A 176 6.00 -4.12 21.82
C ALA A 176 5.45 -5.53 22.04
N LYS A 177 5.56 -6.06 23.26
CA LYS A 177 4.99 -7.36 23.67
C LYS A 177 3.47 -7.39 23.54
N GLN A 178 2.80 -6.34 24.00
CA GLN A 178 1.33 -6.25 23.95
C GLN A 178 0.83 -6.31 22.50
N TYR A 179 1.39 -5.48 21.62
CA TYR A 179 1.01 -5.48 20.20
C TYR A 179 1.42 -6.76 19.47
N ALA A 180 2.55 -7.38 19.84
CA ALA A 180 2.95 -8.67 19.29
C ALA A 180 1.96 -9.79 19.65
N LYS A 181 1.45 -9.81 20.90
CA LYS A 181 0.38 -10.73 21.32
C LYS A 181 -0.89 -10.51 20.51
N ILE A 182 -1.31 -9.25 20.35
CA ILE A 182 -2.49 -8.89 19.56
C ILE A 182 -2.35 -9.36 18.11
N ALA A 183 -1.21 -9.09 17.47
CA ALA A 183 -0.94 -9.53 16.10
C ALA A 183 -1.02 -11.07 15.97
N ILE A 184 -0.44 -11.82 16.90
CA ILE A 184 -0.53 -13.28 16.91
C ILE A 184 -1.97 -13.76 17.06
N GLU A 185 -2.77 -13.19 17.97
CA GLU A 185 -4.18 -13.59 18.11
C GLU A 185 -4.99 -13.31 16.85
N ILE A 186 -4.81 -12.14 16.23
CA ILE A 186 -5.49 -11.80 14.97
C ILE A 186 -5.07 -12.76 13.85
N SER A 187 -3.80 -13.19 13.80
CA SER A 187 -3.30 -14.12 12.78
C SER A 187 -3.94 -15.51 12.82
N LYS A 188 -4.56 -15.89 13.95
CA LYS A 188 -5.27 -17.17 14.10
C LYS A 188 -6.69 -17.11 13.54
N ILE A 189 -7.20 -15.92 13.22
CA ILE A 189 -8.54 -15.77 12.66
C ILE A 189 -8.51 -16.22 11.20
N THR A 190 -9.09 -17.38 10.94
CA THR A 190 -9.17 -18.00 9.61
C THR A 190 -10.57 -17.87 8.99
N GLU A 191 -11.55 -17.42 9.77
CA GLU A 191 -12.90 -17.20 9.29
C GLU A 191 -12.98 -15.98 8.37
N PRO A 192 -13.54 -16.10 7.17
CA PRO A 192 -13.73 -14.97 6.29
C PRO A 192 -14.71 -13.95 6.86
N GLU A 193 -14.32 -12.67 6.87
CA GLU A 193 -15.20 -11.57 7.28
C GLU A 193 -16.42 -11.44 6.34
N PHE A 194 -16.29 -11.87 5.08
CA PHE A 194 -17.38 -11.89 4.10
C PHE A 194 -17.68 -13.28 3.56
N LYS A 195 -18.92 -13.76 3.79
CA LYS A 195 -19.38 -15.06 3.29
C LYS A 195 -19.24 -15.24 1.78
N ARG A 196 -19.45 -14.16 1.00
CA ARG A 196 -19.40 -14.16 -0.47
C ARG A 196 -18.02 -13.84 -1.05
N HIS A 197 -17.12 -13.26 -0.25
CA HIS A 197 -15.77 -12.87 -0.66
C HIS A 197 -14.77 -13.46 0.33
N LYS A 198 -14.64 -14.78 0.27
CA LYS A 198 -13.98 -15.58 1.32
C LYS A 198 -12.50 -15.24 1.55
N THR A 199 -11.86 -14.53 0.62
CA THR A 199 -10.44 -14.16 0.70
C THR A 199 -10.22 -12.73 1.18
N VAL A 200 -11.24 -11.88 1.18
CA VAL A 200 -11.11 -10.46 1.53
C VAL A 200 -10.97 -10.32 3.05
N GLY A 201 -9.94 -9.59 3.48
CA GLY A 201 -9.68 -9.30 4.89
C GLY A 201 -8.99 -10.44 5.66
N LEU A 202 -8.75 -11.59 5.02
CA LEU A 202 -7.98 -12.68 5.65
C LEU A 202 -6.52 -12.28 5.88
N VAL A 203 -6.01 -12.68 7.04
CA VAL A 203 -4.60 -12.47 7.38
C VAL A 203 -3.75 -13.52 6.67
N SER A 204 -2.80 -13.08 5.87
CA SER A 204 -1.75 -13.95 5.32
C SER A 204 -0.45 -13.67 6.07
N VAL A 205 -0.11 -14.54 7.02
CA VAL A 205 1.11 -14.41 7.83
C VAL A 205 2.16 -15.42 7.39
N THR A 206 3.43 -14.99 7.34
CA THR A 206 4.55 -15.90 7.10
C THR A 206 5.12 -16.46 8.41
N ASP A 207 5.71 -17.66 8.37
CA ASP A 207 6.41 -18.24 9.53
C ASP A 207 7.50 -17.31 10.08
N LYS A 208 8.16 -16.54 9.20
CA LYS A 208 9.17 -15.57 9.60
C LYS A 208 8.58 -14.44 10.44
N GLN A 209 7.42 -13.91 10.05
CA GLN A 209 6.72 -12.88 10.83
C GLN A 209 6.29 -13.43 12.19
N LEU A 210 5.67 -14.62 12.22
CA LEU A 210 5.27 -15.26 13.47
C LEU A 210 6.44 -15.48 14.42
N LYS A 211 7.56 -16.02 13.92
CA LYS A 211 8.78 -16.21 14.74
C LYS A 211 9.28 -14.90 15.33
N LYS A 212 9.27 -13.80 14.56
CA LYS A 212 9.72 -12.50 15.02
C LYS A 212 8.79 -11.93 16.10
N LEU A 213 7.47 -12.05 15.92
CA LEU A 213 6.49 -11.64 16.93
C LEU A 213 6.64 -12.47 18.23
N GLN A 214 6.87 -13.77 18.10
CA GLN A 214 7.12 -14.65 19.26
C GLN A 214 8.40 -14.28 20.01
N GLN A 215 9.45 -13.84 19.31
CA GLN A 215 10.67 -13.34 19.94
C GLN A 215 10.42 -12.06 20.75
N LEU A 216 9.60 -11.14 20.24
CA LEU A 216 9.22 -9.93 20.98
C LEU A 216 8.52 -10.25 22.30
N ILE A 217 7.66 -11.26 22.32
CA ILE A 217 6.91 -11.68 23.52
C ILE A 217 7.84 -12.24 24.61
N LYS A 218 8.95 -12.88 24.21
CA LYS A 218 9.92 -13.54 25.12
C LYS A 218 11.01 -12.60 25.64
N ARG A 219 11.19 -11.45 25.02
CA ARG A 219 12.10 -10.38 25.48
C ARG A 219 11.56 -9.76 26.78
#